data_AF-A0A966HC33-F1
#
_entry.id   AF-A0A966HC33-F1
#
_cell.length_a   1.000
_cell.length_b   1.000
_cell.length_c   1.000
_cell.angle_alpha   90.00
_cell.angle_beta   90.00
_cell.angle_gamma   90.00
#
_symmetry.space_group_name_H-M   'P 1'
#
loop_
_entity.id
_entity.type
_entity.pdbx_description
1 polymer ?
#
loop_
_entity_poly.entity_id
_entity_poly.type
_entity_poly.pdbx_seq_one_letter_code
_entity_poly.pdbx_strand_id
1 'polypeptide(L)'
;MELSYVKDARDGSIVWTVKDLAGRLSEVRSSDGSVARYTYNSASQFTKLTEILSGNTLTTEYGYDNDERPTTAKYQTNYLLTTSYDSVIDRVSSIVRNVSGTDRLTTSFAYAPGASGNSTTSKRISALTNTGKSAINYSYDSLGNISVITQGSDRIEYYYDGLSQLVRENYSVGSTSYTRTFTYDAGGNIQSRNNYPYTTGNGTLGTPASTDSYGYDTTWRDKLV
;
A
#
# COMPACT_ATOMS: atom_id res chain seq x y z
N MET A 1 14.09 16.36 31.85
CA MET A 1 13.01 17.04 31.11
C MET A 1 13.64 18.24 30.44
N GLU A 2 13.46 18.38 29.14
CA GLU A 2 14.04 19.45 28.32
C GLU A 2 12.90 20.27 27.69
N LEU A 3 13.00 21.60 27.69
CA LEU A 3 12.03 22.50 27.06
C LEU A 3 12.76 23.35 26.01
N SER A 4 12.21 23.41 24.81
CA SER A 4 12.68 24.26 23.71
C SER A 4 11.51 24.97 23.03
N TYR A 5 11.77 26.02 22.26
CA TYR A 5 10.75 26.69 21.45
C TYR A 5 11.29 27.20 20.12
N VAL A 6 10.41 27.34 19.14
CA VAL A 6 10.66 27.95 17.82
C VAL A 6 9.57 28.99 17.56
N LYS A 7 9.93 30.13 16.96
CA LYS A 7 8.99 31.17 16.52
C LYS A 7 9.03 31.28 15.00
N ASP A 8 7.89 31.14 14.33
CA ASP A 8 7.82 31.37 12.87
C ASP A 8 7.93 32.88 12.60
N ALA A 9 8.84 33.25 11.71
CA ALA A 9 9.14 34.64 11.39
C ALA A 9 8.07 35.31 10.50
N ARG A 10 7.20 34.53 9.85
CA ARG A 10 6.17 35.01 8.91
C ARG A 10 4.87 35.36 9.61
N ASP A 11 4.41 34.53 10.55
CA ASP A 11 3.13 34.72 11.25
C ASP A 11 3.27 34.96 12.75
N GLY A 12 4.50 34.86 13.29
CA GLY A 12 4.79 35.11 14.70
C GLY A 12 4.33 33.99 15.65
N SER A 13 3.80 32.88 15.12
CA SER A 13 3.40 31.72 15.91
C SER A 13 4.59 31.13 16.68
N ILE A 14 4.35 30.64 17.89
CA ILE A 14 5.36 30.02 18.73
C ILE A 14 4.97 28.57 18.98
N VAL A 15 5.94 27.67 18.83
CA VAL A 15 5.80 26.24 19.15
C VAL A 15 6.78 25.90 20.27
N TRP A 16 6.27 25.37 21.37
CA TRP A 16 7.06 24.82 22.48
C TRP A 16 7.12 23.31 22.36
N THR A 17 8.30 22.74 22.63
CA THR A 17 8.56 21.30 22.61
C THR A 17 9.12 20.88 23.96
N VAL A 18 8.48 19.90 24.60
CA VAL A 18 8.91 19.30 25.86
C VAL A 18 9.36 17.87 25.58
N LYS A 19 10.51 17.48 26.13
CA LYS A 19 10.99 16.10 26.15
C LYS A 19 11.05 15.55 27.57
N ASP A 20 10.81 14.27 27.70
CA ASP A 20 10.96 13.54 28.96
C ASP A 20 12.44 13.34 29.36
N LEU A 21 12.70 12.58 30.43
CA LEU A 21 14.06 12.32 30.90
C LEU A 21 14.86 11.39 29.99
N ALA A 22 14.21 10.63 29.11
CA ALA A 22 14.84 9.79 28.11
C ALA A 22 15.05 10.54 26.77
N GLY A 23 14.76 11.85 26.73
CA GLY A 23 14.90 12.68 25.53
C GLY A 23 13.81 12.46 24.49
N ARG A 24 12.73 11.74 24.82
CA ARG A 24 11.60 11.48 23.93
C ARG A 24 10.61 12.64 24.01
N LEU A 25 9.98 12.96 22.89
CA LEU A 25 8.98 14.03 22.81
C LEU A 25 7.79 13.72 23.74
N SER A 26 7.46 14.60 24.68
CA SER A 26 6.32 14.41 25.60
C SER A 26 5.17 15.36 25.34
N GLU A 27 5.46 16.60 24.90
CA GLU A 27 4.44 17.59 24.57
C GLU A 27 4.93 18.54 23.47
N VAL A 28 4.04 18.88 22.56
CA VAL A 28 4.15 20.03 21.65
C VAL A 28 2.98 20.95 21.94
N ARG A 29 3.24 22.25 22.10
CA ARG A 29 2.20 23.26 22.29
C ARG A 29 2.43 24.41 21.34
N SER A 30 1.35 24.92 20.75
CA SER A 30 1.38 26.08 19.86
C SER A 30 0.75 27.30 20.54
N SER A 31 1.13 28.50 20.09
CA SER A 31 0.64 29.78 20.64
C SER A 31 -0.85 30.03 20.40
N ASP A 32 -1.45 29.31 19.46
CA ASP A 32 -2.91 29.27 19.21
C ASP A 32 -3.68 28.45 20.27
N GLY A 33 -2.97 27.82 21.21
CA GLY A 33 -3.55 26.97 22.25
C GLY A 33 -3.66 25.49 21.88
N SER A 34 -3.27 25.09 20.66
CA SER A 34 -3.23 23.70 20.24
C SER A 34 -2.15 22.94 21.02
N VAL A 35 -2.44 21.70 21.43
CA VAL A 35 -1.50 20.86 22.20
C VAL A 35 -1.50 19.44 21.63
N ALA A 36 -0.33 18.81 21.53
CA ALA A 36 -0.18 17.39 21.30
C ALA A 36 0.67 16.77 22.42
N ARG A 37 0.16 15.76 23.11
CA ARG A 37 0.85 15.03 24.19
C ARG A 37 1.12 13.60 23.78
N TYR A 38 2.32 13.14 24.12
CA TYR A 38 2.83 11.82 23.74
C TYR A 38 3.10 11.02 25.01
N THR A 39 2.54 9.82 25.09
CA THR A 39 2.75 8.89 26.20
C THR A 39 3.48 7.66 25.72
N TYR A 40 4.36 7.14 26.57
CA TYR A 40 5.13 5.94 26.31
C TYR A 40 4.96 4.93 27.45
N ASN A 41 5.07 3.64 27.14
CA ASN A 41 5.13 2.60 28.17
C ASN A 41 6.55 2.41 28.71
N SER A 42 6.72 1.45 29.63
CA SER A 42 8.02 1.09 30.22
C SER A 42 9.03 0.52 29.22
N ALA A 43 8.57 -0.04 28.10
CA ALA A 43 9.40 -0.50 26.99
C ALA A 43 9.77 0.64 26.02
N SER A 44 9.45 1.89 26.35
CA SER A 44 9.67 3.07 25.50
C SER A 44 8.89 3.12 24.20
N GLN A 45 7.83 2.33 24.09
CA GLN A 45 6.93 2.34 22.93
C GLN A 45 5.89 3.45 23.07
N PHE A 46 5.55 4.11 21.96
CA PHE A 46 4.58 5.21 21.92
C PHE A 46 3.14 4.69 22.03
N THR A 47 2.48 4.88 23.16
CA THR A 47 1.17 4.26 23.43
C THR A 47 -0.02 5.19 23.27
N LYS A 48 0.18 6.51 23.32
CA LYS A 48 -0.94 7.45 23.21
C LYS A 48 -0.54 8.81 22.68
N LEU A 49 -1.31 9.29 21.71
CA LEU A 49 -1.40 10.69 21.31
C LEU A 49 -2.64 11.30 21.96
N THR A 50 -2.51 12.48 22.56
CA THR A 50 -3.65 13.32 22.97
C THR A 50 -3.50 14.68 22.33
N GLU A 51 -4.41 15.03 21.42
CA GLU A 51 -4.45 16.32 20.74
C GLU A 51 -5.56 17.18 21.32
N ILE A 52 -5.27 18.44 21.64
CA ILE A 52 -6.25 19.42 22.06
C ILE A 52 -6.29 20.48 20.98
N LEU A 53 -7.38 20.51 20.20
CA LEU A 53 -7.57 21.43 19.08
C LEU A 53 -8.85 22.23 19.30
N SER A 54 -8.73 23.54 19.43
CA SER A 54 -9.87 24.44 19.69
C SER A 54 -10.74 23.98 20.89
N GLY A 55 -10.09 23.46 21.94
CA GLY A 55 -10.76 22.92 23.14
C GLY A 55 -11.26 21.48 23.04
N ASN A 56 -11.26 20.87 21.85
CA ASN A 56 -11.64 19.46 21.68
C ASN A 56 -10.45 18.55 21.96
N THR A 57 -10.65 17.50 22.76
CA THR A 57 -9.63 16.51 23.05
C THR A 57 -9.81 15.28 22.17
N LEU A 58 -8.86 15.04 21.28
CA LEU A 58 -8.75 13.86 20.43
C LEU A 58 -7.68 12.93 20.99
N THR A 59 -7.87 11.62 20.84
CA THR A 59 -6.96 10.63 21.41
C THR A 59 -6.77 9.48 20.44
N THR A 60 -5.52 9.08 20.27
CA THR A 60 -5.16 7.88 19.53
C THR A 60 -4.32 7.00 20.44
N GLU A 61 -4.75 5.76 20.68
CA GLU A 61 -4.06 4.80 21.54
C GLU A 61 -3.50 3.66 20.69
N TYR A 62 -2.28 3.23 21.00
CA TYR A 62 -1.56 2.18 20.27
C TYR A 62 -1.21 1.01 21.18
N GLY A 63 -1.41 -0.20 20.66
CA GLY A 63 -0.96 -1.45 21.26
C GLY A 63 0.13 -2.09 20.41
N TYR A 64 0.97 -2.90 21.04
CA TYR A 64 2.11 -3.56 20.42
C TYR A 64 2.15 -5.03 20.82
N ASP A 65 2.76 -5.87 19.99
CA ASP A 65 3.15 -7.23 20.39
C ASP A 65 4.55 -7.25 21.01
N ASN A 66 5.03 -8.45 21.35
CA ASN A 66 6.34 -8.66 21.97
C ASN A 66 7.53 -8.36 21.03
N ASP A 67 7.28 -8.27 19.72
CA ASP A 67 8.28 -7.91 18.71
C ASP A 67 8.25 -6.40 18.40
N GLU A 68 7.59 -5.62 19.27
CA GLU A 68 7.40 -4.18 19.14
C GLU A 68 6.63 -3.72 17.90
N ARG A 69 5.85 -4.62 17.28
CA ARG A 69 5.02 -4.29 16.12
C ARG A 69 3.67 -3.76 16.55
N PRO A 70 3.13 -2.69 15.94
CA PRO A 70 1.82 -2.17 16.27
C PRO A 70 0.70 -3.19 15.97
N THR A 71 -0.09 -3.55 16.97
CA THR A 71 -1.22 -4.48 16.85
C THR A 71 -2.56 -3.78 16.92
N THR A 72 -2.65 -2.62 17.57
CA THR A 72 -3.88 -1.84 17.61
C THR A 72 -3.61 -0.35 17.42
N ALA A 73 -4.56 0.32 16.78
CA ALA A 73 -4.66 1.77 16.78
C ALA A 73 -6.12 2.14 17.02
N LYS A 74 -6.39 2.76 18.17
CA LYS A 74 -7.73 3.15 18.60
C LYS A 74 -7.85 4.66 18.54
N TYR A 75 -8.64 5.17 17.59
CA TYR A 75 -8.94 6.59 17.47
C TYR A 75 -10.27 6.87 18.19
N GLN A 76 -10.20 7.70 19.23
CA GLN A 76 -11.32 8.01 20.11
C GLN A 76 -12.00 6.72 20.61
N THR A 77 -13.30 6.74 20.90
CA THR A 77 -14.03 5.57 21.39
C THR A 77 -14.53 4.65 20.27
N ASN A 78 -14.69 5.18 19.06
CA ASN A 78 -15.54 4.55 18.04
C ASN A 78 -14.78 3.89 16.90
N TYR A 79 -13.45 4.02 16.85
CA TYR A 79 -12.64 3.46 15.78
C TYR A 79 -11.49 2.64 16.35
N LEU A 80 -11.48 1.35 16.04
CA LEU A 80 -10.40 0.43 16.39
C LEU A 80 -9.89 -0.25 15.14
N LEU A 81 -8.62 -0.04 14.83
CA LEU A 81 -7.83 -0.81 13.90
C LEU A 81 -7.10 -1.90 14.66
N THR A 82 -7.18 -3.15 14.21
CA THR A 82 -6.39 -4.28 14.71
C THR A 82 -5.60 -4.87 13.57
N THR A 83 -4.28 -4.92 13.71
CA THR A 83 -3.36 -5.53 12.76
C THR A 83 -2.85 -6.84 13.37
N SER A 84 -3.04 -7.93 12.63
CA SER A 84 -2.44 -9.22 12.97
C SER A 84 -1.28 -9.50 12.03
N TYR A 85 -0.23 -10.09 12.56
CA TYR A 85 0.92 -10.54 11.79
C TYR A 85 0.88 -12.08 11.68
N ASP A 86 1.51 -12.64 10.67
CA ASP A 86 1.77 -14.07 10.65
C ASP A 86 3.01 -14.41 11.51
N SER A 87 3.19 -15.69 11.79
CA SER A 87 4.31 -16.18 12.60
C SER A 87 5.64 -16.21 11.83
N VAL A 88 5.67 -15.77 10.57
CA VAL A 88 6.82 -15.94 9.69
C VAL A 88 7.10 -14.63 8.97
N ILE A 89 8.18 -13.95 9.38
CA ILE A 89 8.78 -12.74 8.76
C ILE A 89 7.98 -11.42 8.83
N ASP A 90 7.34 -11.12 9.96
CA ASP A 90 6.69 -9.82 10.24
C ASP A 90 5.65 -9.37 9.20
N ARG A 91 4.97 -10.32 8.53
CA ARG A 91 4.00 -9.99 7.49
C ARG A 91 2.63 -9.79 8.11
N VAL A 92 1.88 -8.80 7.62
CA VAL A 92 0.50 -8.58 8.05
C VAL A 92 -0.38 -9.72 7.51
N SER A 93 -1.03 -10.47 8.40
CA SER A 93 -1.97 -11.53 8.02
C SER A 93 -3.40 -11.00 7.90
N SER A 94 -3.78 -10.03 8.73
CA SER A 94 -5.08 -9.37 8.61
C SER A 94 -5.10 -7.98 9.21
N ILE A 95 -6.02 -7.16 8.71
CA ILE A 95 -6.38 -5.86 9.26
C ILE A 95 -7.89 -5.86 9.51
N VAL A 96 -8.28 -5.62 10.75
CA VAL A 96 -9.68 -5.48 11.16
C VAL A 96 -9.95 -4.03 11.52
N ARG A 97 -10.93 -3.41 10.86
CA ARG A 97 -11.46 -2.09 11.19
C ARG A 97 -12.82 -2.28 11.83
N ASN A 98 -12.95 -1.84 13.08
CA ASN A 98 -14.22 -1.73 13.78
C ASN A 98 -14.63 -0.25 13.78
N VAL A 99 -15.72 0.07 13.08
CA VAL A 99 -16.34 1.39 13.09
C VAL A 99 -17.64 1.30 13.87
N SER A 100 -17.74 2.05 14.97
CA SER A 100 -18.94 2.17 15.80
C SER A 100 -19.57 0.84 16.27
N GLY A 101 -18.75 -0.15 16.65
CA GLY A 101 -19.18 -1.35 17.37
C GLY A 101 -19.96 -2.41 16.58
N THR A 102 -20.53 -2.06 15.42
CA THR A 102 -21.34 -2.98 14.59
C THR A 102 -20.70 -3.31 13.23
N ASP A 103 -19.94 -2.39 12.64
CA ASP A 103 -19.33 -2.60 11.33
C ASP A 103 -17.90 -3.10 11.48
N ARG A 104 -17.70 -4.38 11.14
CA ARG A 104 -16.39 -5.04 11.15
C ARG A 104 -15.92 -5.35 9.74
N LEU A 105 -15.03 -4.51 9.23
CA LEU A 105 -14.36 -4.73 7.94
C LEU A 105 -13.03 -5.43 8.18
N THR A 106 -12.90 -6.64 7.65
CA THR A 106 -11.67 -7.43 7.71
C THR A 106 -11.07 -7.48 6.31
N THR A 107 -9.78 -7.17 6.22
CA THR A 107 -8.95 -7.44 5.05
C THR A 107 -7.92 -8.50 5.46
N SER A 108 -7.93 -9.65 4.80
CA SER A 108 -6.98 -10.74 5.06
C SER A 108 -6.02 -10.90 3.89
N PHE A 109 -4.78 -11.28 4.19
CA PHE A 109 -3.70 -11.46 3.23
C PHE A 109 -3.15 -12.88 3.31
N ALA A 110 -2.97 -13.52 2.16
CA ALA A 110 -2.17 -14.72 2.01
C ALA A 110 -0.94 -14.39 1.16
N TYR A 111 0.14 -15.15 1.36
CA TYR A 111 1.42 -14.88 0.71
C TYR A 111 1.86 -16.05 -0.18
N ALA A 112 2.51 -15.71 -1.29
CA ALA A 112 3.14 -16.68 -2.16
C ALA A 112 4.39 -17.29 -1.50
N PRO A 113 4.76 -18.53 -1.85
CA PRO A 113 6.04 -19.08 -1.44
C PRO A 113 7.22 -18.29 -2.04
N GLY A 114 8.38 -18.40 -1.40
CA GLY A 114 9.63 -17.87 -1.92
C GLY A 114 10.16 -18.68 -3.13
N ALA A 115 11.21 -18.16 -3.75
CA ALA A 115 11.75 -18.70 -5.02
C ALA A 115 12.28 -20.14 -4.91
N SER A 116 12.67 -20.60 -3.72
CA SER A 116 13.22 -21.95 -3.50
C SER A 116 12.15 -22.98 -3.07
N GLY A 117 10.87 -22.75 -3.43
CA GLY A 117 9.75 -23.63 -3.11
C GLY A 117 9.07 -23.35 -1.77
N ASN A 118 8.14 -24.24 -1.39
CA ASN A 118 7.23 -24.10 -0.23
C ASN A 118 7.93 -23.91 1.14
N SER A 119 9.25 -24.04 1.21
CA SER A 119 10.05 -23.89 2.43
C SER A 119 10.67 -22.49 2.61
N THR A 120 10.49 -21.57 1.66
CA THR A 120 10.93 -20.18 1.79
C THR A 120 9.74 -19.23 1.79
N THR A 121 9.82 -18.13 2.53
CA THR A 121 8.75 -17.13 2.62
C THR A 121 9.02 -15.92 1.72
N SER A 122 7.96 -15.39 1.11
CA SER A 122 7.98 -14.17 0.30
C SER A 122 7.05 -13.11 0.89
N LYS A 123 7.32 -11.82 0.63
CA LYS A 123 6.37 -10.73 0.91
C LYS A 123 5.34 -10.51 -0.21
N ARG A 124 5.39 -11.32 -1.28
CA ARG A 124 4.41 -11.29 -2.39
C ARG A 124 3.06 -11.84 -1.91
N ILE A 125 1.98 -11.11 -2.15
CA ILE A 125 0.62 -11.48 -1.77
C ILE A 125 0.08 -12.48 -2.79
N SER A 126 -0.32 -13.68 -2.37
CA SER A 126 -1.01 -14.64 -3.25
C SER A 126 -2.52 -14.42 -3.27
N ALA A 127 -3.11 -13.91 -2.18
CA ALA A 127 -4.52 -13.55 -2.16
C ALA A 127 -4.82 -12.42 -1.18
N LEU A 128 -5.83 -11.62 -1.51
CA LEU A 128 -6.41 -10.58 -0.66
C LEU A 128 -7.92 -10.77 -0.59
N THR A 129 -8.48 -10.79 0.61
CA THR A 129 -9.92 -10.97 0.82
C THR A 129 -10.48 -9.88 1.72
N ASN A 130 -11.55 -9.22 1.29
CA ASN A 130 -12.31 -8.26 2.09
C ASN A 130 -13.63 -8.87 2.57
N THR A 131 -14.14 -8.45 3.73
CA THR A 131 -15.45 -8.87 4.25
C THR A 131 -16.53 -8.81 3.16
N GLY A 132 -17.20 -9.94 2.91
CA GLY A 132 -18.30 -10.02 1.95
C GLY A 132 -17.90 -9.89 0.47
N LYS A 133 -16.60 -9.98 0.14
CA LYS A 133 -16.09 -9.93 -1.24
C LYS A 133 -15.33 -11.20 -1.58
N SER A 134 -15.39 -11.58 -2.85
CA SER A 134 -14.53 -12.64 -3.40
C SER A 134 -13.06 -12.27 -3.28
N ALA A 135 -12.22 -13.25 -2.99
CA ALA A 135 -10.77 -13.09 -2.93
C ALA A 135 -10.22 -12.62 -4.28
N ILE A 136 -9.29 -11.68 -4.25
CA ILE A 136 -8.44 -11.33 -5.38
C ILE A 136 -7.18 -12.18 -5.26
N ASN A 137 -6.91 -13.02 -6.24
CA ASN A 137 -5.73 -13.91 -6.25
C ASN A 137 -4.70 -13.39 -7.24
N TYR A 138 -3.43 -13.56 -6.89
CA TYR A 138 -2.28 -13.15 -7.68
C TYR A 138 -1.37 -14.35 -7.93
N SER A 139 -0.97 -14.53 -9.18
CA SER A 139 0.11 -15.43 -9.58
C SER A 139 1.30 -14.63 -10.08
N TYR A 140 2.48 -15.23 -10.03
CA TYR A 140 3.73 -14.58 -10.39
C TYR A 140 4.50 -15.43 -11.40
N ASP A 141 5.24 -14.78 -12.29
CA ASP A 141 6.27 -15.45 -13.09
C ASP A 141 7.53 -15.74 -12.26
N SER A 142 8.54 -16.35 -12.87
CA SER A 142 9.80 -16.71 -12.20
C SER A 142 10.64 -15.52 -11.76
N LEU A 143 10.47 -14.35 -12.39
CA LEU A 143 11.14 -13.10 -12.00
C LEU A 143 10.35 -12.35 -10.91
N GLY A 144 9.13 -12.79 -10.62
CA GLY A 144 8.27 -12.20 -9.60
C GLY A 144 7.33 -11.12 -10.12
N ASN A 145 7.19 -10.96 -11.44
CA ASN A 145 6.16 -10.09 -12.02
C ASN A 145 4.79 -10.76 -11.87
N ILE A 146 3.71 -9.97 -11.72
CA ILE A 146 2.35 -10.52 -11.62
C ILE A 146 1.95 -11.11 -12.97
N SER A 147 1.76 -12.41 -13.06
CA SER A 147 1.36 -13.09 -14.30
C SER A 147 -0.15 -13.22 -14.46
N VAL A 148 -0.89 -13.37 -13.37
CA VAL A 148 -2.36 -13.51 -13.40
C VAL A 148 -2.97 -12.82 -12.18
N ILE A 149 -4.07 -12.10 -12.41
CA ILE A 149 -4.98 -11.63 -11.36
C ILE A 149 -6.35 -12.27 -11.60
N THR A 150 -6.98 -12.82 -10.56
CA THR A 150 -8.36 -13.31 -10.64
C THR A 150 -9.23 -12.82 -9.50
N GLN A 151 -10.50 -12.57 -9.78
CA GLN A 151 -11.53 -12.30 -8.76
C GLN A 151 -12.88 -12.84 -9.23
N GLY A 152 -13.33 -13.98 -8.68
CA GLY A 152 -14.53 -14.64 -9.19
C GLY A 152 -14.35 -15.05 -10.66
N SER A 153 -15.20 -14.54 -11.56
CA SER A 153 -15.09 -14.75 -13.01
C SER A 153 -14.09 -13.81 -13.70
N ASP A 154 -13.67 -12.74 -13.02
CA ASP A 154 -12.76 -11.76 -13.59
C ASP A 154 -11.34 -12.33 -13.64
N ARG A 155 -10.64 -12.07 -14.74
CA ARG A 155 -9.29 -12.56 -15.01
C ARG A 155 -8.50 -11.55 -15.83
N ILE A 156 -7.28 -11.30 -15.41
CA ILE A 156 -6.29 -10.54 -16.18
C ILE A 156 -5.01 -11.36 -16.24
N GLU A 157 -4.47 -11.56 -17.44
CA GLU A 157 -3.19 -12.24 -17.66
C GLU A 157 -2.17 -11.25 -18.21
N TYR A 158 -0.96 -11.28 -17.68
CA TYR A 158 0.15 -10.44 -18.10
C TYR A 158 1.33 -11.29 -18.54
N TYR A 159 2.01 -10.84 -19.58
CA TYR A 159 3.21 -11.47 -20.11
C TYR A 159 4.29 -10.42 -20.28
N TYR A 160 5.52 -10.81 -19.94
CA TYR A 160 6.67 -9.91 -19.88
C TYR A 160 7.79 -10.38 -20.81
N ASP A 161 8.60 -9.45 -21.27
CA ASP A 161 9.88 -9.76 -21.88
C ASP A 161 10.97 -10.07 -20.84
N GLY A 162 12.20 -10.34 -21.31
CA GLY A 162 13.34 -10.64 -20.43
C GLY A 162 13.83 -9.47 -19.57
N LEU A 163 13.32 -8.25 -19.79
CA LEU A 163 13.61 -7.06 -18.99
C LEU A 163 12.45 -6.72 -18.03
N SER A 164 11.49 -7.65 -17.86
CA SER A 164 10.27 -7.45 -17.07
C SER A 164 9.37 -6.32 -17.58
N GLN A 165 9.41 -6.01 -18.89
CA GLN A 165 8.49 -5.06 -19.51
C GLN A 165 7.24 -5.78 -20.00
N LEU A 166 6.06 -5.20 -19.77
CA LEU A 166 4.78 -5.81 -20.12
C LEU A 166 4.61 -5.86 -21.64
N VAL A 167 4.67 -7.03 -22.26
CA VAL A 167 4.49 -7.18 -23.71
C VAL A 167 3.08 -7.58 -24.11
N ARG A 168 2.28 -8.13 -23.18
CA ARG A 168 0.88 -8.50 -23.45
C ARG A 168 0.02 -8.49 -22.19
N GLU A 169 -1.20 -8.01 -22.34
CA GLU A 169 -2.29 -8.07 -21.36
C GLU A 169 -3.50 -8.74 -22.01
N ASN A 170 -4.05 -9.79 -21.39
CA ASN A 170 -5.39 -10.32 -21.69
C ASN A 170 -6.32 -9.90 -20.56
N TYR A 171 -7.25 -8.99 -20.83
CA TYR A 171 -8.13 -8.41 -19.82
C TYR A 171 -9.54 -8.93 -19.99
N SER A 172 -10.16 -9.46 -18.93
CA SER A 172 -11.56 -9.85 -18.89
C SER A 172 -12.13 -9.56 -17.50
N VAL A 173 -12.76 -8.41 -17.33
CA VAL A 173 -13.35 -7.96 -16.06
C VAL A 173 -14.75 -7.43 -16.31
N GLY A 174 -15.74 -8.01 -15.63
CA GLY A 174 -17.15 -7.70 -15.84
C GLY A 174 -17.55 -7.88 -17.31
N SER A 175 -18.08 -6.83 -17.93
CA SER A 175 -18.48 -6.82 -19.34
C SER A 175 -17.38 -6.38 -20.30
N THR A 176 -16.19 -6.02 -19.80
CA THR A 176 -15.08 -5.51 -20.61
C THR A 176 -14.06 -6.61 -20.84
N SER A 177 -13.77 -6.90 -22.11
CA SER A 177 -12.70 -7.82 -22.46
C SER A 177 -11.93 -7.39 -23.71
N TYR A 178 -10.61 -7.56 -23.69
CA TYR A 178 -9.70 -7.25 -24.80
C TYR A 178 -8.35 -7.94 -24.60
N THR A 179 -7.56 -8.00 -25.67
CA THR A 179 -6.12 -8.30 -25.59
C THR A 179 -5.34 -7.09 -26.08
N ARG A 180 -4.27 -6.72 -25.38
CA ARG A 180 -3.32 -5.69 -25.79
C ARG A 180 -1.92 -6.22 -25.85
N THR A 181 -1.14 -5.74 -26.80
CA THR A 181 0.32 -5.96 -26.82
C THR A 181 1.06 -4.65 -26.85
N PHE A 182 2.25 -4.62 -26.27
CA PHE A 182 3.08 -3.43 -26.16
C PHE A 182 4.47 -3.71 -26.72
N THR A 183 5.08 -2.70 -27.33
CA THR A 183 6.46 -2.74 -27.80
C THR A 183 7.24 -1.58 -27.20
N TYR A 184 8.55 -1.75 -27.08
CA TYR A 184 9.43 -0.81 -26.40
C TYR A 184 10.68 -0.55 -27.23
N ASP A 185 11.23 0.64 -27.11
CA ASP A 185 12.58 0.92 -27.58
C ASP A 185 13.65 0.35 -26.61
N ALA A 186 14.92 0.47 -26.97
CA ALA A 186 16.03 -0.02 -26.13
C ALA A 186 16.19 0.76 -24.80
N GLY A 187 15.59 1.95 -24.68
CA GLY A 187 15.55 2.74 -23.45
C GLY A 187 14.36 2.40 -22.54
N GLY A 188 13.46 1.52 -22.98
CA GLY A 188 12.25 1.13 -22.26
C GLY A 188 11.06 2.07 -22.48
N ASN A 189 11.13 2.98 -23.46
CA ASN A 189 9.98 3.79 -23.83
C ASN A 189 9.00 2.97 -24.66
N ILE A 190 7.70 3.05 -24.35
CA ILE A 190 6.65 2.37 -25.12
C ILE A 190 6.56 2.95 -26.54
N GLN A 191 6.69 2.12 -27.57
CA GLN A 191 6.59 2.54 -28.97
C GLN A 191 5.20 2.35 -29.56
N SER A 192 4.52 1.26 -29.19
CA SER A 192 3.16 1.01 -29.65
C SER A 192 2.34 0.19 -28.67
N ARG A 193 1.02 0.38 -28.75
CA ARG A 193 0.00 -0.44 -28.13
C ARG A 193 -0.97 -0.93 -29.21
N ASN A 194 -1.02 -2.24 -29.42
CA ASN A 194 -1.97 -2.87 -30.32
C ASN A 194 -3.16 -3.40 -29.53
N ASN A 195 -4.38 -3.18 -30.02
CA ASN A 195 -5.61 -3.68 -29.40
C ASN A 195 -6.21 -4.80 -30.27
N TYR A 196 -6.70 -5.85 -29.61
CA TYR A 196 -7.29 -7.03 -30.22
C TYR A 196 -8.57 -7.42 -29.47
N PRO A 197 -9.48 -8.19 -30.11
CA PRO A 197 -10.47 -8.97 -29.37
C PRO A 197 -9.81 -9.82 -28.30
N TYR A 198 -10.54 -10.08 -27.21
CA TYR A 198 -10.04 -10.87 -26.10
C TYR A 198 -9.58 -12.27 -26.53
N THR A 199 -8.43 -12.69 -26.00
CA THR A 199 -7.85 -14.03 -26.16
C THR A 199 -7.34 -14.53 -24.82
N THR A 200 -7.07 -15.83 -24.72
CA THR A 200 -6.48 -16.46 -23.53
C THR A 200 -5.10 -17.01 -23.86
N GLY A 201 -4.23 -17.09 -22.85
CA GLY A 201 -2.87 -17.61 -23.02
C GLY A 201 -1.96 -16.67 -23.82
N ASN A 202 -0.74 -17.16 -24.13
CA ASN A 202 0.24 -16.42 -24.92
C ASN A 202 0.32 -16.90 -26.39
N GLY A 203 -0.81 -17.29 -26.97
CA GLY A 203 -0.87 -17.77 -28.36
C GLY A 203 -0.63 -16.67 -29.40
N THR A 204 -0.35 -17.04 -30.64
CA THR A 204 -0.19 -16.10 -31.76
C THR A 204 -1.44 -15.25 -31.95
N LEU A 205 -1.27 -13.94 -32.16
CA LEU A 205 -2.33 -13.00 -32.46
C LEU A 205 -2.41 -12.75 -33.98
N GLY A 206 -3.61 -12.46 -34.47
CA GLY A 206 -3.84 -12.04 -35.86
C GLY A 206 -3.53 -10.56 -36.07
N THR A 207 -4.26 -9.92 -36.99
CA THR A 207 -4.15 -8.48 -37.23
C THR A 207 -4.78 -7.68 -36.08
N PRO A 208 -4.14 -6.60 -35.59
CA PRO A 208 -4.72 -5.74 -34.57
C PRO A 208 -5.98 -5.02 -35.07
N ALA A 209 -6.95 -4.85 -34.17
CA ALA A 209 -8.14 -4.04 -34.42
C ALA A 209 -7.80 -2.54 -34.46
N SER A 210 -6.81 -2.12 -33.67
CA SER A 210 -6.23 -0.78 -33.73
C SER A 210 -4.82 -0.75 -33.17
N THR A 211 -4.05 0.26 -33.55
CA THR A 211 -2.69 0.49 -33.07
C THR A 211 -2.54 1.95 -32.67
N ASP A 212 -2.13 2.17 -31.43
CA ASP A 212 -1.67 3.45 -30.94
C ASP A 212 -0.14 3.48 -31.03
N SER A 213 0.43 4.52 -31.63
CA SER A 213 1.89 4.69 -31.78
C SER A 213 2.35 5.90 -30.98
N TYR A 214 3.53 5.79 -30.38
CA TYR A 214 4.10 6.79 -29.48
C TYR A 214 5.48 7.22 -30.00
N GLY A 215 5.67 8.52 -30.19
CA GLY A 215 6.94 9.13 -30.59
C GLY A 215 7.56 9.89 -29.43
N TYR A 216 8.88 10.04 -29.43
CA TYR A 216 9.62 10.73 -28.38
C TYR A 216 10.53 11.81 -28.96
N ASP A 217 10.70 12.89 -28.21
CA ASP A 217 11.59 13.99 -28.56
C ASP A 217 13.04 13.49 -28.67
N THR A 218 13.79 14.03 -29.63
CA THR A 218 15.16 13.57 -29.90
C THR A 218 16.18 14.13 -28.91
N THR A 219 15.88 15.26 -28.27
CA THR A 219 16.70 15.92 -27.24
C THR A 219 16.33 15.37 -25.86
N TRP A 220 15.03 15.27 -25.58
CA TRP A 220 14.49 14.72 -24.34
C TRP A 220 13.85 13.37 -24.62
N ARG A 221 14.66 12.30 -24.65
CA ARG A 221 14.25 10.97 -25.13
C ARG A 221 13.17 10.28 -24.31
N ASP A 222 12.77 10.86 -23.19
CA ASP A 222 11.67 10.46 -22.33
C ASP A 222 10.38 11.29 -22.53
N LYS A 223 10.46 12.40 -23.28
CA LYS A 223 9.33 13.28 -23.56
C LYS A 223 8.54 12.77 -24.76
N LEU A 224 7.30 12.35 -24.51
CA LEU A 224 6.33 11.99 -25.55
C LEU A 224 5.99 13.20 -26.44
N VAL A 225 5.89 13.00 -27.75
CA VAL A 225 5.55 14.02 -28.77
C VAL A 225 4.52 13.54 -29.77
#